data_AF-A0A2D9JAW9-F1
#
_entry.id   AF-A0A2D9JAW9-F1
#
_cell.length_a   1.000
_cell.length_b   1.000
_cell.length_c   1.000
_cell.angle_alpha   90.00
_cell.angle_beta   90.00
_cell.angle_gamma   90.00
#
_symmetry.space_group_name_H-M   'P 1'
#
loop_
_entity.id
_entity.type
_entity.pdbx_description
1 polymer ?
#
loop_
_entity_poly.entity_id
_entity_poly.type
_entity_poly.pdbx_seq_one_letter_code
_entity_poly.pdbx_strand_id
1 'polypeptide(L)'
;MAPPESFRSCLEVNSVTHPDSNSDVRHSVASCPICEQGLCSIRACGLVDDKPSHGLVVCDECEAIWLQPNVQGVHIYADAETPKCPIDQSPLYHGNNRWATLDDIDRLGWSDAVNPDLTYQPDSDDS
;
A
#
# COMPACT_ATOMS: atom_id res chain seq x y z
N MET A 1 -7.70 55.99 18.63
CA MET A 1 -6.61 55.84 17.65
C MET A 1 -5.47 55.07 18.30
N ALA A 2 -5.50 53.74 18.19
CA ALA A 2 -4.42 52.75 18.38
C ALA A 2 -5.06 51.34 18.28
N PRO A 3 -4.53 50.38 17.50
CA PRO A 3 -5.10 49.03 17.40
C PRO A 3 -4.61 48.07 18.51
N PRO A 4 -5.36 46.99 18.81
CA PRO A 4 -5.04 46.03 19.85
C PRO A 4 -4.05 44.94 19.41
N GLU A 5 -3.13 44.67 20.34
CA GLU A 5 -2.59 43.38 20.78
C GLU A 5 -2.42 42.23 19.77
N SER A 6 -1.14 42.00 19.43
CA SER A 6 -0.44 40.72 19.53
C SER A 6 -1.18 39.44 19.12
N PHE A 7 -1.17 39.15 17.82
CA PHE A 7 -1.22 37.77 17.33
C PHE A 7 0.20 37.19 17.36
N ARG A 8 0.58 36.53 18.46
CA ARG A 8 1.68 35.57 18.43
C ARG A 8 1.14 34.25 17.89
N SER A 9 1.22 34.09 16.57
CA SER A 9 1.12 32.79 15.92
C SER A 9 2.40 32.02 16.19
N CYS A 10 2.41 31.19 17.23
CA CYS A 10 3.40 30.12 17.37
C CYS A 10 2.78 28.85 16.78
N LEU A 11 2.68 28.74 15.45
CA LEU A 11 2.74 27.42 14.83
C LEU A 11 4.22 27.07 14.70
N GLU A 12 4.76 26.53 15.78
CA GLU A 12 5.91 25.63 15.68
C GLU A 12 5.43 24.41 14.89
N VAL A 13 5.61 24.48 13.57
CA VAL A 13 5.61 23.31 12.72
C VAL A 13 6.81 22.50 13.16
N ASN A 14 6.58 21.58 14.11
CA ASN A 14 7.51 20.50 14.35
C ASN A 14 7.56 19.71 13.06
N SER A 15 8.58 20.01 12.24
CA SER A 15 9.03 19.15 11.16
C SER A 15 9.40 17.82 11.79
N VAL A 16 8.43 16.92 11.85
CA VAL A 16 8.68 15.51 12.14
C VAL A 16 9.56 15.04 11.01
N THR A 17 10.87 14.97 11.27
CA THR A 17 11.79 14.11 10.54
C THR A 17 11.19 12.71 10.60
N HIS A 18 10.51 12.31 9.52
CA HIS A 18 10.11 10.93 9.29
C HIS A 18 11.32 10.23 8.67
N PRO A 19 12.08 9.40 9.43
CA PRO A 19 12.91 8.41 8.79
C PRO A 19 11.99 7.39 8.09
N ASP A 20 12.37 7.00 6.86
CA ASP A 20 11.69 6.06 5.96
C ASP A 20 10.60 6.61 5.02
N SER A 21 10.98 7.58 4.19
CA SER A 21 10.26 7.98 2.96
C SER A 21 10.14 6.88 1.87
N ASN A 22 10.25 5.59 2.22
CA ASN A 22 10.19 4.48 1.26
C ASN A 22 9.13 3.41 1.59
N SER A 23 8.30 3.62 2.62
CA SER A 23 7.30 2.62 3.06
C SER A 23 5.92 2.72 2.38
N ASP A 24 5.69 3.68 1.48
CA ASP A 24 4.45 3.77 0.68
C ASP A 24 4.65 3.46 -0.81
N VAL A 25 5.81 2.91 -1.21
CA VAL A 25 5.97 2.41 -2.58
C VAL A 25 5.00 1.25 -2.81
N ARG A 26 4.22 1.32 -3.89
CA ARG A 26 3.26 0.28 -4.25
C ARG A 26 3.64 -0.30 -5.61
N HIS A 27 4.14 -1.53 -5.58
CA HIS A 27 4.42 -2.28 -6.79
C HIS A 27 3.14 -2.89 -7.34
N SER A 28 2.77 -2.51 -8.56
CA SER A 28 1.53 -2.96 -9.19
C SER A 28 1.78 -3.95 -10.31
N VAL A 29 0.85 -4.89 -10.48
CA VAL A 29 0.91 -5.89 -11.57
C VAL A 29 0.20 -5.41 -12.83
N ALA A 30 -0.89 -4.66 -12.68
CA ALA A 30 -1.74 -4.19 -13.77
C ALA A 30 -2.72 -3.11 -13.28
N SER A 31 -3.41 -2.47 -14.23
CA SER A 31 -4.66 -1.76 -13.95
C SER A 31 -5.80 -2.74 -13.64
N CYS A 32 -6.71 -2.34 -12.77
CA CYS A 32 -7.82 -3.18 -12.33
C CYS A 32 -8.81 -3.44 -13.46
N PRO A 33 -9.08 -4.72 -13.82
CA PRO A 33 -10.04 -5.04 -14.88
C PRO A 33 -11.52 -4.91 -14.44
N ILE A 34 -11.77 -4.60 -13.16
CA ILE A 34 -13.14 -4.51 -12.61
C ILE A 34 -13.63 -3.06 -12.61
N CYS A 35 -12.84 -2.14 -12.06
CA CYS A 35 -13.20 -0.72 -11.99
C CYS A 35 -12.52 0.13 -13.06
N GLU A 36 -11.54 -0.42 -13.78
CA GLU A 36 -10.79 0.21 -14.88
C GLU A 36 -10.02 1.50 -14.49
N GLN A 37 -9.99 1.82 -13.20
CA GLN A 37 -9.41 3.05 -12.67
C GLN A 37 -8.26 2.77 -11.69
N GLY A 38 -8.44 1.79 -10.80
CA GLY A 38 -7.45 1.50 -9.77
C GLY A 38 -6.24 0.70 -10.27
N LEU A 39 -5.14 0.80 -9.54
CA LEU A 39 -3.96 -0.04 -9.73
C LEU A 39 -4.03 -1.24 -8.80
N CYS A 40 -3.67 -2.40 -9.34
CA CYS A 40 -3.62 -3.67 -8.62
C CYS A 40 -2.23 -3.85 -8.01
N SER A 41 -2.08 -3.44 -6.75
CA SER A 41 -0.83 -3.39 -6.02
C SER A 41 -0.60 -4.62 -5.15
N ILE A 42 0.66 -5.04 -5.00
CA ILE A 42 1.02 -6.24 -4.26
C ILE A 42 1.14 -5.90 -2.77
N ARG A 43 0.45 -6.68 -1.96
CA ARG A 43 0.48 -6.65 -0.50
C ARG A 43 1.15 -7.91 0.04
N ALA A 44 2.10 -7.72 0.94
CA ALA A 44 2.79 -8.77 1.67
C ALA A 44 2.00 -9.12 2.95
N CYS A 45 1.61 -10.38 3.10
CA CYS A 45 0.78 -10.84 4.20
C CYS A 45 1.44 -11.94 5.04
N GLY A 46 1.12 -11.93 6.35
CA GLY A 46 1.61 -12.89 7.32
C GLY A 46 3.12 -12.79 7.49
N LEU A 47 3.63 -11.58 7.73
CA LEU A 47 5.05 -11.34 7.98
C LEU A 47 5.51 -12.04 9.26
N VAL A 48 6.54 -12.88 9.14
CA VAL A 48 7.25 -13.53 10.25
C VAL A 48 8.74 -13.30 10.03
N ASP A 49 9.43 -12.69 11.01
CA ASP A 49 10.85 -12.28 10.88
C ASP A 49 11.12 -11.47 9.59
N ASP A 50 10.25 -10.49 9.31
CA ASP A 50 10.25 -9.62 8.12
C ASP A 50 10.05 -10.35 6.77
N LYS A 51 9.64 -11.61 6.79
CA LYS A 51 9.39 -12.40 5.56
C LYS A 51 7.91 -12.61 5.35
N PRO A 52 7.37 -12.30 4.16
CA PRO A 52 5.97 -12.56 3.85
C PRO A 52 5.75 -14.06 3.71
N SER A 53 4.65 -14.54 4.30
CA SER A 53 4.20 -15.91 4.07
C SER A 53 3.54 -16.07 2.71
N HIS A 54 2.76 -15.05 2.30
CA HIS A 54 1.99 -15.04 1.05
C HIS A 54 1.86 -13.60 0.53
N GLY A 55 1.64 -13.48 -0.78
CA GLY A 55 1.31 -12.23 -1.44
C GLY A 55 -0.17 -12.16 -1.77
N LEU A 56 -0.73 -10.96 -1.78
CA LEU A 56 -2.04 -10.65 -2.33
C LEU A 56 -1.90 -9.52 -3.33
N VAL A 57 -2.73 -9.48 -4.35
CA VAL A 57 -2.91 -8.30 -5.19
C VAL A 57 -4.18 -7.62 -4.78
N VAL A 58 -4.13 -6.33 -4.47
CA VAL A 58 -5.27 -5.53 -4.00
C VAL A 58 -5.43 -4.31 -4.89
N CYS A 59 -6.64 -4.09 -5.40
CA CYS A 59 -6.98 -2.86 -6.11
C CYS A 59 -7.13 -1.70 -5.12
N ASP A 60 -6.47 -0.57 -5.38
CA ASP A 60 -6.54 0.62 -4.52
C ASP A 60 -7.93 1.30 -4.52
N GLU A 61 -8.70 1.14 -5.60
CA GLU A 61 -9.98 1.84 -5.78
C GLU A 61 -11.20 1.00 -5.35
N CYS A 62 -11.27 -0.26 -5.80
CA CYS A 62 -12.42 -1.12 -5.54
C CYS A 62 -12.15 -2.23 -4.53
N GLU A 63 -10.93 -2.31 -3.99
CA GLU A 63 -10.53 -3.29 -2.98
C GLU A 63 -10.69 -4.76 -3.40
N ALA A 64 -10.79 -5.03 -4.70
CA ALA A 64 -10.78 -6.40 -5.21
C ALA A 64 -9.43 -7.05 -4.93
N ILE A 65 -9.46 -8.32 -4.49
CA ILE A 65 -8.29 -9.07 -4.04
C ILE A 65 -8.09 -10.30 -4.93
N TRP A 66 -6.86 -10.51 -5.39
CA TRP A 66 -6.42 -11.74 -6.04
C TRP A 66 -5.33 -12.42 -5.21
N LEU A 67 -5.41 -13.76 -5.12
CA LEU A 67 -4.44 -14.59 -4.37
C LEU A 67 -3.18 -14.92 -5.18
N GLN A 68 -3.14 -14.48 -6.43
CA GLN A 68 -2.06 -14.72 -7.40
C GLN A 68 -1.74 -13.39 -8.08
N PRO A 69 -0.53 -13.24 -8.67
CA PRO A 69 -0.14 -12.03 -9.37
C PRO A 69 -0.76 -11.99 -10.79
N ASN A 70 -2.06 -12.28 -10.89
CA ASN A 70 -2.82 -12.32 -12.12
C ASN A 70 -4.24 -11.78 -11.88
N VAL A 71 -4.50 -10.58 -12.38
CA VAL A 71 -5.78 -9.88 -12.22
C VAL A 71 -6.91 -10.40 -13.11
N GLN A 72 -6.59 -11.26 -14.08
CA GLN A 72 -7.59 -11.89 -14.96
C GLN A 72 -8.24 -13.12 -14.32
N GLY A 73 -7.77 -13.54 -13.14
CA GLY A 73 -8.27 -14.69 -12.41
C GLY A 73 -9.49 -14.40 -11.52
N VAL A 74 -9.79 -15.37 -10.64
CA VAL A 74 -10.83 -15.22 -9.62
C VAL A 74 -10.40 -14.16 -8.62
N HIS A 75 -11.29 -13.20 -8.38
CA HIS A 75 -11.13 -12.19 -7.34
C HIS A 75 -12.13 -12.44 -6.21
N ILE A 76 -11.82 -11.88 -5.05
CA ILE A 76 -12.70 -11.83 -3.89
C ILE A 76 -12.69 -10.42 -3.31
N TYR A 77 -13.65 -10.13 -2.43
CA TYR A 77 -13.66 -8.91 -1.63
C TYR A 77 -13.51 -9.29 -0.17
N ALA A 78 -12.74 -8.50 0.57
CA ALA A 78 -12.71 -8.62 2.02
C ALA A 78 -14.02 -8.12 2.63
N ASP A 79 -14.27 -8.49 3.88
CA ASP A 79 -15.37 -7.92 4.66
C ASP A 79 -15.18 -6.41 4.83
N ALA A 80 -16.22 -5.63 4.55
CA ALA A 80 -16.15 -4.17 4.53
C ALA A 80 -15.96 -3.56 5.92
N GLU A 81 -16.44 -4.22 6.98
CA GLU A 81 -16.30 -3.73 8.36
C GLU A 81 -14.98 -4.22 8.98
N THR A 82 -14.57 -5.44 8.64
CA THR A 82 -13.41 -6.12 9.21
C THR A 82 -12.53 -6.75 8.13
N PRO A 83 -11.82 -5.95 7.31
CA PRO A 83 -11.05 -6.45 6.18
C PRO A 83 -9.90 -7.34 6.68
N LYS A 84 -9.92 -8.60 6.26
CA LYS A 84 -8.97 -9.64 6.69
C LYS A 84 -8.34 -10.32 5.48
N CYS A 85 -7.12 -10.82 5.68
CA CYS A 85 -6.49 -11.67 4.70
C CYS A 85 -7.30 -12.97 4.52
N PRO A 86 -7.65 -13.35 3.29
CA PRO A 86 -8.38 -14.60 3.02
C PRO A 86 -7.58 -15.86 3.38
N ILE A 87 -6.25 -15.78 3.46
CA ILE A 87 -5.36 -16.91 3.73
C ILE A 87 -5.15 -17.09 5.23
N ASP A 88 -4.69 -16.04 5.93
CA ASP A 88 -4.28 -16.12 7.34
C ASP A 88 -5.26 -15.46 8.33
N GLN A 89 -6.34 -14.83 7.83
CA GLN A 89 -7.37 -14.14 8.61
C GLN A 89 -6.88 -12.96 9.46
N SER A 90 -5.62 -12.52 9.30
CA SER A 90 -5.09 -11.33 9.97
C SER A 90 -5.63 -10.04 9.35
N PRO A 91 -5.63 -8.91 10.08
CA PRO A 91 -6.16 -7.64 9.58
C PRO A 91 -5.42 -7.19 8.33
N LEU A 92 -6.13 -6.94 7.21
CA LEU A 92 -5.48 -6.67 5.93
C LEU A 92 -4.61 -5.42 6.00
N TYR A 93 -5.15 -4.33 6.57
CA TYR A 93 -4.53 -3.01 6.57
C TYR A 93 -3.63 -2.69 7.77
N HIS A 94 -3.46 -3.62 8.71
CA HIS A 94 -2.74 -3.38 9.96
C HIS A 94 -1.90 -4.59 10.40
N GLY A 95 -0.97 -4.37 11.33
CA GLY A 95 -0.17 -5.43 11.94
C GLY A 95 0.91 -5.99 11.01
N ASN A 96 0.98 -7.32 10.88
CA ASN A 96 2.01 -8.03 10.13
C ASN A 96 1.72 -8.08 8.62
N ASN A 97 1.06 -7.06 8.08
CA ASN A 97 0.66 -6.94 6.68
C ASN A 97 1.07 -5.56 6.17
N ARG A 98 1.81 -5.49 5.06
CA ARG A 98 2.33 -4.23 4.48
C ARG A 98 2.29 -4.25 2.95
N TRP A 99 2.52 -3.11 2.30
CA TRP A 99 2.78 -3.09 0.86
C TRP A 99 4.09 -3.83 0.56
N ALA A 100 4.05 -4.76 -0.39
CA ALA A 100 5.20 -5.61 -0.66
C ALA A 100 6.37 -4.76 -1.18
N THR A 101 7.54 -4.96 -0.61
CA THR A 101 8.82 -4.42 -1.11
C THR A 101 9.35 -5.28 -2.26
N LEU A 102 10.38 -4.81 -2.97
CA LEU A 102 11.06 -5.62 -3.99
C LEU A 102 11.62 -6.94 -3.42
N ASP A 103 12.12 -6.94 -2.19
CA ASP A 103 12.61 -8.18 -1.52
C ASP A 103 11.44 -9.12 -1.22
N ASP A 104 10.30 -8.59 -0.77
CA ASP A 104 9.07 -9.38 -0.57
C ASP A 104 8.62 -10.03 -1.89
N ILE A 105 8.60 -9.26 -2.98
CA ILE A 105 8.19 -9.72 -4.32
C ILE A 105 9.12 -10.80 -4.87
N ASP A 106 10.43 -10.63 -4.69
CA ASP A 106 11.44 -11.62 -5.08
C ASP A 106 11.25 -12.94 -4.31
N ARG A 107 11.04 -12.85 -2.99
CA ARG A 107 10.76 -14.03 -2.14
C ARG A 107 9.49 -14.76 -2.53
N LEU A 108 8.46 -14.01 -2.94
CA LEU A 108 7.20 -14.57 -3.43
C LEU A 108 7.36 -15.18 -4.84
N GLY A 109 8.44 -14.88 -5.55
CA GLY A 109 8.65 -15.28 -6.93
C GLY A 109 7.75 -14.52 -7.91
N TRP A 110 7.36 -13.29 -7.57
CA TRP A 110 6.40 -12.49 -8.33
C TRP A 110 7.06 -11.38 -9.16
N SER A 111 8.40 -11.32 -9.18
CA SER A 111 9.18 -10.28 -9.87
C SER A 111 8.80 -10.12 -11.34
N ASP A 112 8.59 -11.24 -12.06
CA ASP A 112 8.18 -11.23 -13.48
C ASP A 112 6.74 -10.73 -13.72
N ALA A 113 5.89 -10.68 -12.69
CA ALA A 113 4.51 -10.26 -12.81
C ALA A 113 4.29 -8.78 -12.44
N VAL A 114 5.29 -8.13 -11.82
CA VAL A 114 5.25 -6.71 -11.51
C VAL A 114 5.44 -5.90 -12.78
N ASN A 115 4.60 -4.89 -12.97
CA ASN A 115 4.80 -3.90 -14.01
C ASN A 115 5.47 -2.66 -13.40
N PRO A 116 6.77 -2.43 -13.67
CA PRO A 116 7.49 -1.29 -13.08
C PRO A 116 6.94 0.07 -13.54
N ASP A 117 6.30 0.15 -14.71
CA ASP A 117 5.68 1.37 -15.24
C ASP A 117 4.46 1.82 -14.41
N LEU A 118 3.84 0.87 -13.69
CA LEU A 118 2.69 1.11 -12.83
C LEU A 118 3.06 1.19 -11.34
N THR A 119 4.36 1.18 -11.02
CA THR A 119 4.79 1.30 -9.62
C THR A 119 4.56 2.71 -9.13
N TYR A 120 3.73 2.86 -8.11
CA TYR A 120 3.56 4.13 -7.41
C TYR A 120 4.76 4.35 -6.49
N GLN A 121 5.43 5.48 -6.66
CA GLN A 121 6.45 5.98 -5.74
C GLN A 121 5.93 7.29 -5.17
N PRO A 122 5.80 7.43 -3.85
CA PRO A 122 5.49 8.73 -3.26
C PRO A 122 6.65 9.68 -3.60
N ASP A 123 6.36 10.68 -4.42
CA ASP A 123 7.36 11.69 -4.83
C ASP A 123 7.94 12.35 -3.58
N SER A 124 9.27 12.44 -3.51
CA SER A 124 9.92 13.32 -2.56
C SER A 124 9.71 14.73 -3.07
N ASP A 125 8.64 15.37 -2.60
CA ASP A 125 8.28 16.79 -2.77
C ASP A 125 9.47 17.65 -3.23
N ASP A 126 9.59 17.86 -4.55
CA ASP A 126 10.41 18.91 -5.15
C ASP A 126 9.44 20.01 -5.60
N SER A 127 9.17 20.98 -4.71
CA SER A 127 9.03 22.43 -5.03
C SER A 127 8.59 23.27 -3.83
#